data_AF-A0A655ACU3-F1
#
_entry.id   AF-A0A655ACU3-F1
#
_cell.length_a   1.000
_cell.length_b   1.000
_cell.length_c   1.000
_cell.angle_alpha   90.00
_cell.angle_beta   90.00
_cell.angle_gamma   90.00
#
_symmetry.space_group_name_H-M   'P 1'
#
loop_
_entity.id
_entity.type
_entity.pdbx_description
1 polymer ?
#
loop_
_entity_poly.entity_id
_entity_poly.type
_entity_poly.pdbx_seq_one_letter_code
_entity_poly.pdbx_strand_id
1 'polypeptide(L)'
;MAIVHFTLRNKTRLAALRVKDFGKREVMMVHTLLWPDEIRDPDFPVLDQKVEIKPAELKMAGQVVDSMADDFNPDRYHDTYQEQLQELIDTKLEGGQAFTAEDQPRLLDEPEDVSDLLAKLEASVKARSKANSNVPTPP
;
A
#
# COMPACT_ATOMS: atom_id res chain seq x y z
N MET A 1 -21.21 -19.06 8.90
CA MET A 1 -20.24 -19.29 7.81
C MET A 1 -20.31 -20.75 7.43
N ALA A 2 -20.27 -21.10 6.15
CA ALA A 2 -20.29 -22.47 5.66
C ALA A 2 -19.15 -22.68 4.66
N ILE A 3 -18.54 -23.87 4.66
CA ILE A 3 -17.57 -24.27 3.63
C ILE A 3 -18.33 -24.96 2.51
N VAL A 4 -18.09 -24.53 1.28
CA VAL A 4 -18.81 -25.01 0.09
C VAL A 4 -17.84 -25.27 -1.06
N HIS A 5 -18.25 -26.15 -1.97
CA HIS A 5 -17.65 -26.21 -3.31
C HIS A 5 -18.41 -25.24 -4.21
N PHE A 6 -17.69 -24.32 -4.84
CA PHE A 6 -18.26 -23.29 -5.70
C PHE A 6 -17.62 -23.36 -7.08
N THR A 7 -18.44 -23.52 -8.12
CA THR A 7 -17.99 -23.53 -9.51
C THR A 7 -18.35 -22.22 -10.17
N LEU A 8 -17.35 -21.48 -10.63
CA LEU A 8 -17.55 -20.29 -11.45
C LEU A 8 -17.06 -20.58 -12.87
N ARG A 9 -17.98 -20.51 -13.84
CA ARG A 9 -17.76 -20.86 -15.26
C ARG A 9 -17.25 -22.29 -15.41
N ASN A 10 -15.94 -22.50 -15.44
CA ASN A 10 -15.29 -23.77 -15.72
C ASN A 10 -14.35 -24.25 -14.60
N LYS A 11 -14.25 -23.55 -13.46
CA LYS A 11 -13.37 -23.92 -12.36
C LYS A 11 -14.14 -24.06 -11.05
N THR A 12 -13.98 -25.21 -10.40
CA THR A 12 -14.50 -25.48 -9.05
C THR A 12 -13.43 -25.14 -8.02
N ARG A 13 -13.82 -24.39 -6.98
CA ARG A 13 -12.97 -24.02 -5.85
C ARG A 13 -13.64 -24.31 -4.53
N LEU A 14 -12.85 -24.51 -3.48
CA LEU A 14 -13.33 -24.40 -2.11
C LEU A 14 -13.68 -22.93 -1.84
N ALA A 15 -14.76 -22.67 -1.12
CA ALA A 15 -15.15 -21.31 -0.75
C ALA A 15 -15.78 -21.25 0.64
N ALA A 16 -15.62 -20.11 1.30
CA ALA A 16 -16.33 -19.77 2.52
C ALA A 16 -17.54 -18.88 2.18
N LEU A 17 -18.74 -19.38 2.44
CA LEU A 17 -19.99 -18.68 2.22
C LEU A 17 -20.49 -18.08 3.54
N ARG A 18 -20.83 -16.79 3.51
CA ARG A 18 -21.40 -16.07 4.66
C ARG A 18 -22.50 -15.11 4.23
N VAL A 19 -23.50 -14.94 5.09
CA VAL A 19 -24.47 -13.85 4.95
C VAL A 19 -23.89 -12.63 5.66
N LYS A 20 -23.96 -11.47 5.01
CA LYS A 20 -23.58 -10.18 5.61
C LYS A 20 -24.70 -9.18 5.41
N ASP A 21 -24.94 -8.43 6.47
CA ASP A 21 -25.81 -7.27 6.44
C ASP A 21 -25.06 -6.06 5.84
N PHE A 22 -25.65 -5.44 4.81
CA PHE A 22 -25.20 -4.19 4.20
C PHE A 22 -26.16 -3.02 4.50
N GLY A 23 -26.89 -3.10 5.60
CA GLY A 23 -27.84 -2.11 6.11
C GLY A 23 -29.18 -2.12 5.37
N LYS A 24 -29.16 -2.14 4.03
CA LYS A 24 -30.37 -2.14 3.19
C LYS A 24 -30.93 -3.53 2.91
N ARG A 25 -30.09 -4.57 3.01
CA ARG A 25 -30.42 -5.97 2.74
C ARG A 25 -29.32 -6.89 3.23
N GLU A 26 -29.71 -8.10 3.57
CA GLU A 26 -28.79 -9.21 3.73
C GLU A 26 -28.36 -9.73 2.35
N VAL A 27 -27.05 -9.93 2.18
CA VAL A 27 -26.50 -10.51 0.96
C VAL A 27 -25.61 -11.69 1.29
N MET A 28 -25.59 -12.66 0.39
CA MET A 28 -24.65 -13.77 0.45
C MET A 28 -23.32 -13.33 -0.16
N MET A 29 -22.24 -13.47 0.61
CA MET A 29 -20.88 -13.30 0.14
C MET A 29 -20.17 -14.64 0.09
N VAL A 30 -19.51 -14.89 -1.04
CA VAL A 30 -18.66 -16.05 -1.28
C VAL A 30 -17.21 -15.56 -1.31
N HIS A 31 -16.38 -16.06 -0.40
CA HIS A 31 -14.93 -15.90 -0.49
C HIS A 31 -14.32 -17.18 -1.06
N THR A 32 -13.72 -17.12 -2.23
CA THR A 32 -12.99 -18.26 -2.80
C THR A 32 -11.70 -18.48 -2.03
N LEU A 33 -11.45 -19.73 -1.65
CA LEU A 33 -10.23 -20.16 -0.97
C LEU A 33 -9.26 -20.74 -2.00
N LEU A 34 -7.96 -20.56 -1.73
CA LEU A 34 -6.90 -21.19 -2.51
C LEU A 34 -6.73 -22.65 -2.07
N TRP A 35 -6.43 -23.52 -3.02
CA TRP A 35 -6.03 -24.90 -2.72
C TRP A 35 -4.60 -24.95 -2.16
N PRO A 36 -4.23 -26.01 -1.43
CA PRO A 36 -2.88 -26.15 -0.88
C PRO A 36 -1.76 -26.03 -1.94
N ASP A 37 -1.99 -26.50 -3.16
CA ASP A 37 -1.05 -26.40 -4.28
C ASP A 37 -0.99 -25.01 -4.93
N GLU A 38 -1.99 -24.15 -4.69
CA GLU A 38 -1.98 -22.74 -5.13
C GLU A 38 -1.26 -21.83 -4.13
N ILE A 39 -0.90 -22.35 -2.95
CA ILE A 39 -0.14 -21.63 -1.92
C ILE A 39 1.34 -21.92 -2.13
N ARG A 40 2.13 -20.87 -2.30
CA ARG A 40 3.60 -21.00 -2.36
C ARG A 40 4.18 -20.90 -0.96
N ASP A 41 5.13 -21.77 -0.67
CA ASP A 41 5.89 -21.68 0.57
C ASP A 41 6.69 -20.36 0.61
N PRO A 42 6.62 -19.60 1.71
CA PRO A 42 7.32 -18.33 1.84
C PRO A 42 8.80 -18.57 2.14
N ASP A 43 9.59 -18.86 1.10
CA ASP A 43 11.05 -19.00 1.19
C ASP A 43 11.74 -17.63 1.15
N PHE A 44 11.68 -16.93 2.28
CA PHE A 44 12.36 -15.65 2.46
C PHE A 44 13.34 -15.75 3.64
N PRO A 45 14.67 -15.68 3.40
CA PRO A 45 15.68 -15.83 4.45
C PRO A 45 15.59 -14.85 5.63
N VAL A 46 14.85 -13.75 5.46
CA VAL A 46 14.58 -12.78 6.53
C VAL A 46 13.60 -13.32 7.57
N LEU A 47 12.74 -14.26 7.20
CA LEU A 47 11.74 -14.84 8.11
C LEU A 47 12.35 -15.80 9.14
N ASP A 48 13.52 -16.37 8.84
CA ASP A 48 14.27 -17.22 9.78
C ASP A 48 14.99 -16.42 10.86
N GLN A 49 15.04 -15.09 10.71
CA GLN A 49 15.73 -14.21 11.65
C GLN A 49 14.77 -13.78 12.75
N LYS A 50 15.17 -14.04 14.00
CA LYS A 50 14.44 -13.54 15.16
C LYS A 50 14.70 -12.04 15.33
N VAL A 51 13.74 -11.21 14.94
CA VAL A 51 13.80 -9.77 15.12
C VAL A 51 13.25 -9.40 16.50
N GLU A 52 14.07 -8.78 17.34
CA GLU A 52 13.62 -8.17 18.60
C GLU A 52 13.27 -6.70 18.37
N ILE A 53 12.00 -6.34 18.57
CA ILE A 53 11.50 -4.97 18.40
C ILE A 53 11.43 -4.30 19.76
N LYS A 54 12.04 -3.12 19.91
CA LYS A 54 11.99 -2.38 21.17
C LYS A 54 10.62 -1.71 21.34
N PRO A 55 10.08 -1.62 22.57
CA PRO A 55 8.79 -0.97 22.80
C PRO A 55 8.72 0.49 22.31
N ALA A 56 9.84 1.22 22.38
CA ALA A 56 9.92 2.60 21.90
C ALA A 56 9.81 2.72 20.37
N GLU A 57 10.39 1.77 19.62
CA GLU A 57 10.33 1.73 18.16
C GLU A 57 8.91 1.38 17.70
N LEU A 58 8.27 0.41 18.35
CA LEU A 58 6.89 0.03 18.07
C LEU A 58 5.92 1.19 18.35
N LYS A 59 6.13 1.93 19.44
CA LYS A 59 5.34 3.12 19.77
C LYS A 59 5.51 4.22 18.71
N MET A 60 6.74 4.47 18.27
CA MET A 60 7.03 5.46 17.24
C MET A 60 6.38 5.08 15.90
N ALA A 61 6.48 3.81 15.49
CA ALA A 61 5.84 3.31 14.27
C ALA A 61 4.32 3.46 14.33
N GLY A 62 3.70 3.16 15.48
CA GLY A 62 2.27 3.38 15.71
C GLY A 62 1.86 4.84 15.50
N GLN A 63 2.62 5.80 16.05
CA GLN A 63 2.34 7.23 15.87
C GLN A 63 2.39 7.68 14.40
N VAL A 64 3.30 7.11 13.60
CA VAL A 64 3.36 7.39 12.16
C VAL A 64 2.11 6.85 11.47
N VAL A 65 1.72 5.61 11.74
CA VAL A 65 0.49 5.02 11.18
C VAL A 65 -0.73 5.84 11.57
N ASP A 66 -0.86 6.23 12.83
CA ASP A 66 -1.98 7.04 13.33
C ASP A 66 -2.02 8.42 12.65
N SER A 67 -0.87 9.03 12.37
CA SER A 67 -0.79 10.32 11.67
C SER A 67 -1.21 10.26 10.20
N MET A 68 -1.18 9.06 9.61
CA MET A 68 -1.57 8.80 8.21
C MET A 68 -2.94 8.14 8.09
N ALA A 69 -3.54 7.73 9.22
CA ALA A 69 -4.84 7.09 9.24
C ALA A 69 -5.95 8.12 8.99
N ASP A 70 -6.95 7.72 8.19
CA ASP A 70 -8.16 8.50 7.94
C ASP A 70 -9.35 7.53 7.85
N ASP A 71 -10.56 8.08 7.96
CA ASP A 71 -11.78 7.30 7.79
C ASP A 71 -11.87 6.76 6.36
N PHE A 72 -12.13 5.45 6.25
CA PHE A 72 -12.29 4.82 4.94
C PHE A 72 -13.59 5.27 4.29
N ASN A 73 -13.48 6.16 3.31
CA ASN A 73 -14.58 6.54 2.43
C ASN A 73 -14.42 5.83 1.05
N PRO A 74 -15.25 4.82 0.74
CA PRO A 74 -15.20 4.11 -0.54
C PRO A 74 -15.38 5.02 -1.75
N ASP A 75 -16.14 6.11 -1.60
CA ASP A 75 -16.45 7.03 -2.70
C ASP A 75 -15.23 7.87 -3.12
N ARG A 76 -14.12 7.83 -2.38
CA ARG A 76 -12.86 8.46 -2.80
C ARG A 76 -12.09 7.64 -3.84
N TYR A 77 -12.50 6.40 -4.10
CA TYR A 77 -11.82 5.50 -5.01
C TYR A 77 -12.66 5.35 -6.28
N HIS A 78 -12.09 5.77 -7.40
CA HIS A 78 -12.74 5.70 -8.70
C HIS A 78 -11.94 4.82 -9.66
N ASP A 79 -12.65 4.28 -10.66
CA ASP A 79 -12.05 3.49 -11.72
C ASP A 79 -11.40 4.44 -12.74
N THR A 80 -10.13 4.77 -12.48
CA THR A 80 -9.35 5.69 -13.32
C THR A 80 -9.28 5.23 -14.78
N TYR A 81 -9.35 3.92 -15.04
CA TYR A 81 -9.38 3.40 -16.39
C TYR A 81 -10.67 3.78 -17.11
N GLN A 82 -11.83 3.67 -16.45
CA GLN A 82 -13.11 4.09 -17.02
C GLN A 82 -13.16 5.59 -17.29
N GLU A 83 -12.63 6.39 -16.36
CA GLU A 83 -12.55 7.85 -16.52
C GLU A 83 -11.72 8.24 -17.74
N GLN A 84 -10.51 7.69 -17.85
CA GLN A 84 -9.61 7.92 -19.00
C GLN A 84 -10.22 7.42 -20.31
N LEU A 85 -10.91 6.28 -20.28
CA LEU A 85 -11.58 5.75 -21.47
C LEU A 85 -12.70 6.69 -21.94
N GLN A 86 -13.47 7.26 -21.01
CA GLN A 86 -14.53 8.22 -21.34
C GLN A 86 -13.95 9.49 -21.95
N GLU A 87 -12.88 10.04 -21.37
CA GLU A 87 -12.17 11.21 -21.91
C GLU A 87 -11.63 10.96 -23.33
N LEU A 88 -11.10 9.77 -23.60
CA LEU A 88 -10.67 9.36 -24.94
C LEU A 88 -11.82 9.26 -25.93
N ILE A 89 -12.99 8.78 -25.49
CA ILE A 89 -14.19 8.70 -26.33
C ILE A 89 -14.66 10.11 -26.68
N ASP A 90 -14.75 10.99 -25.70
CA ASP A 90 -15.23 12.37 -25.87
C ASP A 90 -14.28 13.15 -26.80
N THR A 91 -12.96 13.02 -26.60
CA THR A 91 -11.94 13.62 -27.48
C THR A 91 -12.06 13.15 -28.93
N LYS A 92 -12.36 11.87 -29.15
CA LYS A 92 -12.59 11.32 -30.49
C LYS A 92 -13.88 11.84 -31.12
N LEU A 93 -14.94 12.00 -30.33
CA LEU A 93 -16.23 12.51 -30.81
C LEU A 93 -16.13 14.00 -31.19
N GLU A 94 -15.33 14.78 -30.47
CA GLU A 94 -15.05 16.19 -30.77
C GLU A 94 -14.10 16.40 -31.96
N GLY A 95 -13.63 15.32 -32.59
CA GLY A 95 -12.77 15.35 -33.77
C GLY A 95 -11.28 15.55 -33.48
N GLY A 96 -10.86 15.45 -32.21
CA GLY A 96 -9.46 15.46 -31.79
C GLY A 96 -8.74 14.15 -32.12
N GLN A 97 -7.43 14.22 -32.37
CA GLN A 97 -6.59 13.01 -32.38
C GLN A 97 -6.45 12.54 -30.92
N ALA A 98 -6.88 11.30 -30.66
CA ALA A 98 -6.95 10.71 -29.32
C ALA A 98 -5.60 10.49 -28.61
N PHE A 99 -4.49 10.91 -29.22
CA PHE A 99 -3.16 10.84 -28.65
C PHE A 99 -2.31 11.97 -29.23
N THR A 100 -1.80 12.87 -28.40
CA THR A 100 -0.45 13.38 -28.64
C THR A 100 0.50 12.26 -28.22
N ALA A 101 1.06 11.56 -29.19
CA ALA A 101 2.17 10.67 -28.97
C ALA A 101 3.35 11.51 -28.47
N GLU A 102 3.46 11.69 -27.15
CA GLU A 102 4.64 12.15 -26.43
C GLU A 102 4.33 12.14 -24.92
N ASP A 103 4.08 10.95 -24.37
CA ASP A 103 4.62 10.65 -23.04
C ASP A 103 6.15 10.56 -23.21
N GLN A 104 6.80 11.71 -23.42
CA GLN A 104 8.20 11.80 -23.05
C GLN A 104 8.20 11.62 -21.54
N PRO A 105 8.98 10.68 -20.98
CA PRO A 105 9.13 10.62 -19.54
C PRO A 105 9.52 12.02 -19.10
N ARG A 106 8.65 12.68 -18.32
CA ARG A 106 9.03 13.88 -17.60
C ARG A 106 10.22 13.43 -16.78
N LEU A 107 11.42 13.81 -17.22
CA LEU A 107 12.58 13.83 -16.34
C LEU A 107 12.09 14.65 -15.17
N LEU A 108 11.80 13.97 -14.07
CA LEU A 108 11.48 14.61 -12.81
C LEU A 108 12.64 15.57 -12.59
N ASP A 109 12.38 16.87 -12.71
CA ASP A 109 13.35 17.87 -12.27
C ASP A 109 13.75 17.42 -10.86
N GLU A 110 15.03 17.07 -10.67
CA GLU A 110 15.51 16.60 -9.37
C GLU A 110 15.03 17.61 -8.33
N PRO A 111 14.28 17.20 -7.30
CA PRO A 111 13.79 18.17 -6.36
C PRO A 111 14.99 18.70 -5.60
N GLU A 112 15.38 19.95 -5.90
CA GLU A 112 16.44 20.73 -5.24
C GLU A 112 16.37 20.61 -3.70
N ASP A 113 15.16 20.38 -3.19
CA ASP A 113 14.79 20.29 -1.77
C ASP A 113 15.19 18.96 -1.08
N VAL A 114 15.39 17.85 -1.81
CA VAL A 114 15.78 16.56 -1.18
C VAL A 114 17.21 16.61 -0.67
N SER A 115 18.07 17.39 -1.34
CA SER A 115 19.47 17.58 -0.93
C SER A 115 19.58 18.31 0.42
N ASP A 116 18.72 19.30 0.67
CA ASP A 116 18.69 20.07 1.92
C ASP A 116 18.10 19.24 3.08
N LEU A 117 17.09 18.42 2.81
CA LEU A 117 16.56 17.47 3.80
C LEU A 117 17.60 16.41 4.22
N LEU A 118 18.35 15.87 3.26
CA LEU A 118 19.44 14.93 3.53
C LEU A 118 20.59 15.60 4.31
N ALA A 119 20.96 16.83 3.96
CA ALA A 119 21.97 17.61 4.68
C ALA A 119 21.53 17.93 6.12
N LYS A 120 20.27 18.32 6.33
CA LYS A 120 19.68 18.57 7.66
C LYS A 120 19.65 17.29 8.51
N LEU A 121 19.35 16.14 7.89
CA LEU A 121 19.36 14.85 8.58
C LEU A 121 20.78 14.45 9.02
N GLU A 122 21.77 14.58 8.13
CA GLU A 122 23.17 14.33 8.48
C GLU A 122 23.67 15.23 9.61
N ALA A 123 23.31 16.51 9.59
CA ALA A 123 23.66 17.46 10.64
C ALA A 123 23.05 17.05 11.98
N SER A 124 21.79 16.62 11.99
CA SER A 124 21.09 16.12 13.19
C SER A 124 21.77 14.86 13.78
N VAL A 125 22.19 13.93 12.92
CA VAL A 125 22.90 12.70 13.34
C VAL A 125 24.30 13.02 13.88
N LYS A 126 25.07 13.89 13.21
CA LYS A 126 26.40 14.31 13.66
C LYS A 126 26.35 15.09 14.98
N ALA A 127 25.35 15.94 15.18
CA ALA A 127 25.14 16.65 16.45
C ALA A 127 24.84 15.68 17.61
N ARG A 128 24.03 14.65 17.35
CA ARG A 128 23.72 13.61 18.34
C ARG A 128 24.92 12.70 18.64
N SER A 129 25.77 12.42 17.66
CA SER A 129 27.01 11.65 17.85
C SER A 129 28.05 12.40 18.70
N LYS A 130 28.25 13.70 18.47
CA LYS A 130 29.18 14.53 19.27
C LYS A 130 28.71 14.78 20.71
N ALA A 131 27.40 14.77 20.96
CA ALA A 131 26.87 14.87 22.33
C ALA A 131 27.15 13.60 23.17
N ASN A 132 27.34 12.45 22.53
CA ASN A 132 27.63 11.18 23.20
C ASN A 132 29.12 10.92 23.48
N SER A 133 30.02 11.77 22.97
CA SER A 133 31.48 11.64 23.18
C SER A 133 32.03 12.53 24.30
N ASN A 134 31.17 13.20 25.08
CA ASN A 134 31.59 14.10 26.16
C ASN A 134 30.92 13.77 27.50
N VAL A 135 30.97 12.50 27.90
CA VAL A 135 30.75 12.08 29.30
C VAL A 135 32.12 12.05 29.97
N PRO A 136 32.44 12.96 30.92
CA PRO A 136 33.66 12.88 31.69
C PRO A 136 33.55 11.71 32.68
N THR A 137 34.53 10.82 32.68
CA THR A 137 34.69 9.77 33.70
C THR A 137 34.90 10.44 35.07
N PRO A 138 34.06 10.18 36.09
CA PRO A 138 34.32 10.68 37.44
C PRO A 138 35.43 9.86 38.14
N PRO A 139 36.09 10.43 39.17
CA PRO A 139 37.29 9.86 39.81
C PRO A 139 37.04 8.56 40.57
#